data_AF-Q7JPJ3-F1
#
_entry.id   AF-Q7JPJ3-F1
#
_cell.length_a   1.000
_cell.length_b   1.000
_cell.length_c   1.000
_cell.angle_alpha   90.00
_cell.angle_beta   90.00
_cell.angle_gamma   90.00
#
_symmetry.space_group_name_H-M   'P 1'
#
loop_
_entity.id
_entity.type
_entity.pdbx_description
1 polymer ?
#
loop_
_entity_poly.entity_id
_entity_poly.type
_entity_poly.pdbx_seq_one_letter_code
_entity_poly.pdbx_strand_id
1 'polypeptide(L)'
;MRNSFQLILLVLTISYSNSMLFNDVEMDKPSYLSSKEAWKMLNELLKEPKHHHHHHRHKGYCGVKAVKKLKQICPDLCSNVDDNLLMEMCSKNLTDDDILQRCCPE
;
A
#
# COMPACT_ATOMS: atom_id res chain seq x y z
N MET A 1 41.48 -2.57 -38.34
CA MET A 1 40.81 -1.28 -38.02
C MET A 1 39.39 -1.13 -38.58
N ARG A 2 38.95 -1.83 -39.66
CA ARG A 2 37.57 -1.71 -40.21
C ARG A 2 36.43 -2.10 -39.23
N ASN A 3 36.62 -3.11 -38.37
CA ASN A 3 35.54 -3.60 -37.50
C ASN A 3 35.15 -2.59 -36.40
N SER A 4 36.09 -1.82 -35.89
CA SER A 4 35.84 -0.83 -34.83
C SER A 4 34.91 0.29 -35.29
N PHE A 5 35.04 0.73 -36.54
CA PHE A 5 34.16 1.75 -37.12
C PHE A 5 32.71 1.26 -37.26
N GLN A 6 32.50 0.00 -37.65
CA GLN A 6 31.15 -0.55 -37.76
C GLN A 6 30.44 -0.65 -36.40
N LEU A 7 31.16 -0.99 -35.32
CA LEU A 7 30.59 -1.04 -33.97
C LEU A 7 30.15 0.34 -33.50
N ILE A 8 30.97 1.38 -33.71
CA ILE A 8 30.61 2.76 -33.34
C ILE A 8 29.36 3.22 -34.10
N LEU A 9 29.29 2.92 -35.39
CA LEU A 9 28.15 3.29 -36.24
C LEU A 9 26.86 2.60 -35.77
N LEU A 10 26.91 1.32 -35.39
CA LEU A 10 25.76 0.59 -34.83
C LEU A 10 25.27 1.22 -33.52
N VAL A 11 26.18 1.54 -32.59
CA VAL A 11 25.80 2.16 -31.30
C VAL A 11 25.14 3.53 -31.50
N LEU A 12 25.62 4.33 -32.45
CA LEU A 12 25.02 5.61 -32.80
C LEU A 12 23.62 5.43 -33.39
N THR A 13 23.43 4.46 -34.28
CA THR A 13 22.10 4.18 -34.86
C THR A 13 21.10 3.71 -33.81
N ILE A 14 21.50 2.84 -32.86
CA ILE A 14 20.62 2.38 -31.77
C ILE A 14 20.24 3.55 -30.85
N SER A 15 21.22 4.39 -30.49
CA SER A 15 20.98 5.58 -29.68
C SER A 15 19.98 6.54 -30.35
N TYR A 16 20.15 6.79 -31.65
CA TYR A 16 19.27 7.66 -32.43
C TYR A 16 17.84 7.11 -32.53
N SER A 17 17.68 5.81 -32.82
CA SER A 17 16.38 5.14 -32.85
C SER A 17 15.65 5.23 -31.50
N ASN A 18 16.37 5.03 -30.40
CA ASN A 18 15.80 5.12 -29.06
C ASN A 18 15.39 6.56 -28.71
N SER A 19 16.18 7.57 -29.11
CA SER A 19 15.80 8.98 -28.91
C SER A 19 14.57 9.37 -29.70
N MET A 20 14.39 8.86 -30.93
CA MET A 20 13.16 9.09 -31.71
C MET A 20 11.95 8.42 -31.07
N LEU A 21 12.07 7.16 -30.65
CA LEU A 21 10.97 6.44 -30.00
C LEU A 21 10.52 7.11 -28.69
N PHE A 22 11.44 7.71 -27.94
CA PHE A 22 11.12 8.42 -26.71
C PHE A 22 10.38 9.74 -26.95
N ASN A 23 10.57 10.35 -28.13
CA ASN A 23 9.87 11.59 -28.50
C ASN A 23 8.45 11.32 -28.99
N ASP A 24 8.14 10.14 -29.54
CA ASP A 24 6.80 9.80 -30.01
C ASP A 24 5.82 9.41 -28.89
N VAL A 25 6.27 9.31 -27.63
CA VAL A 25 5.37 9.28 -26.47
C VAL A 25 4.95 10.71 -26.14
N GLU A 26 4.33 11.36 -27.12
CA GLU A 26 3.56 12.57 -26.94
C GLU A 26 2.33 12.17 -26.12
N MET A 27 2.45 12.27 -24.78
CA MET A 27 1.31 12.12 -23.89
C MET A 27 0.27 13.15 -24.30
N ASP A 28 -0.78 12.65 -24.95
CA ASP A 28 -1.98 13.35 -25.33
C ASP A 28 -2.44 14.23 -24.17
N LYS A 29 -2.26 15.54 -24.34
CA LYS A 29 -2.52 16.56 -23.35
C LYS A 29 -3.98 16.98 -23.53
N PRO A 30 -4.96 16.51 -22.73
CA PRO A 30 -6.32 17.05 -22.82
C PRO A 30 -6.29 18.54 -22.47
N SER A 31 -6.54 19.36 -23.49
CA SER A 31 -6.22 20.78 -23.59
C SER A 31 -7.14 21.73 -22.81
N TYR A 32 -7.84 21.27 -21.77
CA TYR A 32 -8.73 22.14 -20.99
C TYR A 32 -8.73 21.90 -19.49
N LEU A 33 -7.77 21.15 -18.94
CA LEU A 33 -7.64 21.08 -17.48
C LEU A 33 -7.09 22.43 -16.96
N SER A 34 -8.01 23.32 -16.59
CA SER A 34 -7.70 24.62 -15.99
C SER A 34 -6.84 24.40 -14.75
N SER A 35 -5.74 25.15 -14.60
CA SER A 35 -4.78 24.99 -13.50
C SER A 35 -5.43 24.97 -12.11
N LYS A 36 -6.57 25.66 -11.96
CA LYS A 36 -7.39 25.68 -10.75
C LYS A 36 -8.06 24.34 -10.46
N GLU A 37 -8.51 23.61 -11.48
CA GLU A 37 -9.11 22.28 -11.35
C GLU A 37 -8.05 21.23 -11.01
N ALA A 38 -6.89 21.31 -11.66
CA ALA A 38 -5.74 20.45 -11.33
C ALA A 38 -5.32 20.61 -9.86
N TRP A 39 -5.22 21.86 -9.36
CA TRP A 39 -4.95 22.11 -7.94
C TRP A 39 -6.07 21.63 -7.01
N LYS A 40 -7.33 21.74 -7.44
CA LYS A 40 -8.46 21.24 -6.64
C LYS A 40 -8.42 19.71 -6.52
N MET A 41 -8.18 19.00 -7.63
CA MET A 41 -8.00 17.54 -7.64
C MET A 41 -6.80 17.13 -6.78
N LEU A 42 -5.67 17.82 -6.92
CA LEU A 42 -4.47 17.55 -6.13
C LEU A 42 -4.74 17.76 -4.63
N ASN A 43 -5.41 18.84 -4.26
CA ASN A 43 -5.77 19.10 -2.86
C ASN A 43 -6.81 18.12 -2.31
N GLU A 44 -7.68 17.57 -3.15
CA GLU A 44 -8.63 16.53 -2.75
C GLU A 44 -7.94 15.17 -2.58
N LEU A 45 -6.93 14.87 -3.39
CA LEU A 45 -6.04 13.71 -3.21
C LEU A 45 -5.09 13.88 -2.00
N LEU A 46 -4.61 15.11 -1.75
CA LEU A 46 -3.73 15.44 -0.62
C LEU A 46 -4.49 15.65 0.69
N LYS A 47 -5.81 15.84 0.65
CA LYS A 47 -6.63 15.72 1.85
C LYS A 47 -6.59 14.25 2.24
N GLU A 48 -5.65 13.90 3.12
CA GLU A 48 -5.68 12.60 3.79
C GLU A 48 -7.11 12.34 4.25
N PRO A 49 -7.69 11.18 3.91
CA PRO A 49 -9.04 10.88 4.31
C PRO A 49 -9.10 11.01 5.82
N LYS A 50 -9.82 12.03 6.30
CA LYS A 50 -10.17 12.16 7.72
C LYS A 50 -11.23 11.11 8.01
N HIS A 51 -10.82 9.85 7.95
CA HIS A 51 -11.49 8.82 8.72
C HIS A 51 -11.23 9.21 10.16
N HIS A 52 -12.19 9.94 10.73
CA HIS A 52 -12.40 9.92 12.16
C HIS A 52 -12.75 8.47 12.50
N HIS A 53 -11.72 7.63 12.62
CA HIS A 53 -11.82 6.46 13.47
C HIS A 53 -12.15 7.04 14.83
N HIS A 54 -13.43 7.02 15.18
CA HIS A 54 -13.83 7.07 16.56
C HIS A 54 -13.09 5.91 17.21
N HIS A 55 -11.89 6.20 17.73
CA HIS A 55 -11.28 5.38 18.74
C HIS A 55 -12.25 5.48 19.90
N HIS A 56 -13.24 4.59 19.92
CA HIS A 56 -13.78 4.12 21.17
C HIS A 56 -12.53 3.73 21.95
N ARG A 57 -12.12 4.60 22.88
CA ARG A 57 -11.18 4.26 23.93
C ARG A 57 -11.88 3.14 24.68
N HIS A 58 -11.72 1.91 24.19
CA HIS A 58 -11.92 0.73 25.00
C HIS A 58 -11.04 1.00 26.21
N LYS A 59 -11.65 1.04 27.41
CA LYS A 59 -10.92 1.17 28.68
C LYS A 59 -9.68 0.30 28.54
N GLY A 60 -8.47 0.87 28.61
CA GLY A 60 -7.23 0.22 28.16
C GLY A 60 -6.98 -1.20 28.69
N TYR A 61 -7.72 -1.57 29.73
CA TYR A 61 -7.93 -2.93 30.20
C TYR A 61 -8.29 -3.97 29.13
N CYS A 62 -9.09 -3.62 28.11
CA CYS A 62 -9.51 -4.62 27.12
C CYS A 62 -8.35 -5.11 26.26
N GLY A 63 -7.52 -4.21 25.71
CA GLY A 63 -6.37 -4.61 24.90
C GLY A 63 -5.41 -5.52 25.67
N VAL A 64 -5.16 -5.20 26.95
CA VAL A 64 -4.34 -6.06 27.82
C VAL A 64 -4.98 -7.43 28.05
N LYS A 65 -6.30 -7.48 28.29
CA LYS A 65 -7.04 -8.75 28.45
C LYS A 65 -7.05 -9.57 27.16
N ALA A 66 -7.20 -8.91 26.01
CA ALA A 66 -7.19 -9.54 24.69
C ALA A 66 -5.82 -10.15 24.41
N VAL A 67 -4.74 -9.40 24.56
CA VAL A 67 -3.37 -9.91 24.39
C VAL A 67 -3.06 -11.05 25.38
N LYS A 68 -3.52 -10.95 26.63
CA LYS A 68 -3.39 -12.04 27.60
C LYS A 68 -4.12 -13.31 27.15
N LYS A 69 -5.33 -13.17 26.59
CA LYS A 69 -6.10 -14.29 26.03
C LYS A 69 -5.39 -14.87 24.80
N LEU A 70 -4.89 -14.03 23.90
CA LEU A 70 -4.11 -14.47 22.74
C LEU A 70 -2.91 -15.31 23.16
N LYS A 71 -2.14 -14.87 24.16
CA LYS A 71 -1.00 -15.64 24.67
C LYS A 71 -1.38 -17.00 25.28
N GLN A 72 -2.61 -17.15 25.79
CA GLN A 72 -3.09 -18.43 26.30
C GLN A 72 -3.47 -19.41 25.17
N ILE A 73 -3.95 -18.89 24.05
CA ILE A 73 -4.41 -19.68 22.90
C ILE A 73 -3.25 -19.94 21.94
N CYS A 74 -2.54 -18.88 21.54
CA CYS A 74 -1.36 -18.89 20.68
C CYS A 74 -0.12 -18.49 21.53
N PRO A 75 0.68 -19.43 22.05
CA PRO A 75 1.84 -19.11 22.89
C PRO A 75 2.90 -18.30 22.15
N ASP A 76 3.03 -18.51 20.83
CA ASP A 76 3.94 -17.78 19.94
C ASP A 76 3.33 -16.47 19.40
N LEU A 77 2.18 -16.04 19.94
CA LEU A 77 1.35 -14.94 19.43
C LEU A 77 0.81 -15.24 18.01
N CYS A 78 0.24 -14.22 17.35
CA CYS A 78 -0.33 -14.43 16.03
C CYS A 78 0.76 -14.62 14.98
N SER A 79 0.66 -15.71 14.20
CA SER A 79 1.44 -15.91 12.97
C SER A 79 0.94 -14.99 11.85
N ASN A 80 -0.35 -14.64 11.88
CA ASN A 80 -0.96 -13.73 10.92
C ASN A 80 -1.23 -12.35 11.53
N VAL A 81 -0.94 -11.29 10.77
CA VAL A 81 -1.24 -9.92 11.17
C VAL A 81 -2.68 -9.60 10.77
N ASP A 82 -3.57 -9.54 11.76
CA ASP A 82 -4.94 -9.06 11.62
C ASP A 82 -5.15 -7.82 12.50
N ASP A 83 -5.11 -6.65 11.87
CA ASP A 83 -5.22 -5.36 12.55
C ASP A 83 -6.55 -5.17 13.29
N ASN A 84 -7.60 -5.88 12.85
CA ASN A 84 -8.93 -5.77 13.44
C ASN A 84 -9.19 -6.83 14.51
N LEU A 85 -8.35 -7.86 14.65
CA LEU A 85 -8.56 -8.93 15.61
C LEU A 85 -8.68 -8.40 17.04
N LEU A 86 -7.76 -7.53 17.48
CA LEU A 86 -7.80 -6.96 18.83
C LEU A 86 -9.04 -6.08 19.05
N MET A 87 -9.44 -5.30 18.04
CA MET A 87 -10.64 -4.49 18.09
C MET A 87 -11.89 -5.36 18.16
N GLU A 88 -11.93 -6.47 17.43
CA GLU A 88 -13.02 -7.44 17.46
C GLU A 88 -13.08 -8.22 18.76
N MET A 89 -11.94 -8.64 19.34
CA MET A 89 -11.91 -9.21 20.68
C MET A 89 -12.45 -8.26 21.75
N CYS A 90 -12.36 -6.95 21.51
CA CYS A 90 -12.82 -5.92 22.43
C CYS A 90 -14.24 -5.43 22.20
N SER A 91 -14.75 -5.56 20.99
CA SER A 91 -16.10 -5.12 20.61
C SER A 91 -17.10 -6.28 20.50
N LYS A 92 -16.61 -7.49 20.24
CA LYS A 92 -17.38 -8.72 20.07
C LYS A 92 -16.85 -9.81 20.99
N ASN A 93 -17.71 -10.78 21.31
CA ASN A 93 -17.27 -12.02 21.96
C ASN A 93 -16.79 -12.99 20.87
N LEU A 94 -15.51 -12.93 20.51
CA LEU A 94 -14.89 -13.96 19.67
C LEU A 94 -14.67 -15.24 20.48
N THR A 95 -15.00 -16.37 19.87
CA THR A 95 -14.70 -17.70 20.42
C THR A 95 -13.21 -18.00 20.29
N ASP A 96 -12.74 -19.02 21.01
CA ASP A 96 -11.34 -19.41 20.94
C ASP A 96 -11.00 -20.00 19.55
N ASP A 97 -11.97 -20.66 18.92
CA ASP A 97 -11.84 -21.19 17.55
C ASP A 97 -11.70 -20.07 16.51
N ASP A 98 -12.50 -18.99 16.62
CA ASP A 98 -12.37 -17.82 15.74
C ASP A 98 -10.99 -17.18 15.86
N ILE A 99 -10.44 -17.15 17.08
CA ILE A 99 -9.11 -16.62 17.36
C ILE A 99 -8.06 -17.54 16.74
N LEU A 100 -8.16 -18.86 16.90
CA LEU A 100 -7.23 -19.81 16.29
C LEU A 100 -7.19 -19.65 14.77
N GLN A 101 -8.35 -19.65 14.11
CA GLN A 101 -8.44 -19.54 12.65
C GLN A 101 -7.82 -18.24 12.11
N ARG A 102 -7.90 -17.14 12.88
CA ARG A 102 -7.40 -15.83 12.44
C ARG A 102 -5.97 -15.55 12.87
N CYS A 103 -5.61 -15.89 14.10
CA CYS A 103 -4.35 -15.52 14.75
C CYS A 103 -3.27 -16.58 14.53
N CYS A 104 -3.59 -17.87 14.75
CA CYS A 104 -2.64 -18.97 14.64
C CYS A 104 -3.29 -20.23 14.03
N PRO A 105 -3.66 -20.19 12.74
CA PRO A 105 -4.12 -21.38 12.05
C PRO A 105 -2.98 -22.42 11.97
N GLU A 106 -3.33 -23.69 12.17
CA GLU A 106 -2.40 -24.83 12.01
C GLU A 106 -1.90 -25.00 10.58
#